data_AF-A0A0K0WZD3-F1
#
_entry.id   AF-A0A0K0WZD3-F1
#
_cell.length_a   1.000
_cell.length_b   1.000
_cell.length_c   1.000
_cell.angle_alpha   90.00
_cell.angle_beta   90.00
_cell.angle_gamma   90.00
#
_symmetry.space_group_name_H-M   'P 1'
#
loop_
_entity.id
_entity.type
_entity.pdbx_description
1 polymer ?
#
loop_
_entity_poly.entity_id
_entity_poly.type
_entity_poly.pdbx_seq_one_letter_code
_entity_poly.pdbx_strand_id
1 'polypeptide(L)'
;MGKIVTIDYIDDLDGVPIDEKDVDTVEFSYRGEDYTLVLTTKNGAQFNKDIARYIKAAKKAKADEGRPARRPVRTRKAAEAKATPKRKVSARRARKVSGPERNQAIREWARANGHNVSERGRISTEIIAAYEAAN
;
A
#
# COMPACT_ATOMS: atom_id res chain seq x y z
N MET A 1 34.93 4.10 -5.16
CA MET A 1 34.70 4.50 -3.75
C MET A 1 33.23 4.31 -3.45
N GLY A 2 32.87 3.56 -2.40
CA GLY A 2 31.47 3.35 -2.01
C GLY A 2 30.87 4.58 -1.31
N LYS A 3 29.56 4.81 -1.48
CA LYS A 3 28.81 5.86 -0.79
C LYS A 3 28.10 5.26 0.41
N ILE A 4 28.22 5.88 1.58
CA ILE A 4 27.38 5.58 2.75
C ILE A 4 26.14 6.46 2.65
N VAL A 5 24.95 5.86 2.76
CA VAL A 5 23.67 6.57 2.78
C VAL A 5 23.09 6.39 4.18
N THR A 6 22.89 7.51 4.90
CA THR A 6 22.24 7.54 6.20
C THR A 6 20.79 7.96 6.00
N ILE A 7 19.85 7.25 6.64
CA ILE A 7 18.42 7.55 6.61
C ILE A 7 18.03 8.00 8.01
N ASP A 8 17.70 9.27 8.15
CA ASP A 8 17.21 9.85 9.40
C ASP A 8 15.69 10.00 9.33
N TYR A 9 14.99 9.59 10.38
CA TYR A 9 13.56 9.81 10.54
C TYR A 9 13.34 11.01 11.45
N ILE A 10 12.37 11.85 11.10
CA ILE A 10 12.02 13.05 11.87
C ILE A 10 10.51 13.02 12.09
N ASP A 11 10.07 13.35 13.30
CA ASP A 11 8.66 13.49 13.63
C ASP A 11 8.12 14.79 13.02
N ASP A 12 7.09 14.67 12.20
CA ASP A 12 6.52 15.79 11.45
C ASP A 12 5.78 16.81 12.34
N LEU A 13 5.43 16.46 13.59
CA LEU A 13 4.72 17.37 14.50
C LEU A 13 5.66 18.28 15.30
N ASP A 14 6.79 17.74 15.77
CA ASP A 14 7.71 18.45 16.67
C ASP A 14 9.13 18.60 16.10
N GLY A 15 9.42 17.97 14.95
CA GLY A 15 10.73 18.03 14.29
C GLY A 15 11.81 17.23 15.00
N VAL A 16 11.46 16.36 15.95
CA VAL A 16 12.43 15.59 16.74
C VAL A 16 12.90 14.36 15.95
N PRO A 17 14.21 14.04 15.95
CA PRO A 17 14.71 12.81 15.36
C PRO A 17 14.10 11.56 16.01
N ILE A 18 13.71 10.60 15.20
CA ILE A 18 13.10 9.34 15.63
C ILE A 18 14.08 8.19 15.36
N ASP A 19 14.26 7.32 16.36
CA ASP A 19 14.94 6.04 16.17
C ASP A 19 14.11 5.14 15.25
N GLU A 20 14.76 4.40 14.35
CA GLU A 20 14.10 3.51 13.37
C GLU A 20 13.06 2.55 13.99
N LYS A 21 13.27 2.16 15.26
CA LYS A 21 12.38 1.24 16.00
C LYS A 21 11.08 1.89 16.47
N ASP A 22 11.06 3.22 16.57
CA ASP A 22 9.97 4.01 17.11
C ASP A 22 9.24 4.84 16.04
N VAL A 23 9.56 4.61 14.75
CA VAL A 23 8.89 5.24 13.63
C VAL A 23 7.49 4.65 13.46
N ASP A 24 6.47 5.48 13.59
CA ASP A 24 5.09 5.19 13.26
C ASP A 24 4.64 6.06 12.08
N THR A 25 4.10 5.44 11.03
CA THR A 25 3.64 6.15 9.84
C THR A 25 2.12 6.10 9.77
N VAL A 26 1.49 7.26 9.94
CA VAL A 26 0.05 7.41 9.93
C VAL A 26 -0.41 7.86 8.54
N GLU A 27 -1.21 7.03 7.88
CA GLU A 27 -1.88 7.34 6.62
C GLU A 27 -3.35 7.68 6.90
N PHE A 28 -3.79 8.87 6.54
CA PHE A 28 -5.18 9.31 6.76
C PHE A 28 -5.68 10.19 5.62
N SER A 29 -6.99 10.34 5.52
CA SER A 29 -7.60 11.23 4.54
C SER A 29 -8.51 12.24 5.21
N TYR A 30 -8.49 13.47 4.69
CA TYR A 30 -9.33 14.55 5.18
C TYR A 30 -9.85 15.35 3.99
N ARG A 31 -11.19 15.48 3.90
CA ARG A 31 -11.88 16.20 2.81
C ARG A 31 -11.53 15.72 1.38
N GLY A 32 -11.19 14.45 1.23
CA GLY A 32 -10.88 13.84 -0.08
C GLY A 32 -9.41 13.94 -0.48
N GLU A 33 -8.56 14.54 0.35
CA GLU A 33 -7.12 14.54 0.18
C GLU A 33 -6.47 13.50 1.10
N ASP A 34 -5.47 12.80 0.57
CA ASP A 34 -4.70 11.79 1.28
C ASP A 34 -3.42 12.39 1.85
N TYR A 35 -3.13 12.08 3.11
CA TYR A 35 -1.98 12.58 3.85
C TYR A 35 -1.22 11.43 4.49
N THR A 36 0.09 11.62 4.63
CA THR A 36 0.98 10.73 5.38
C THR A 36 1.73 11.56 6.41
N LEU A 37 1.89 11.01 7.61
CA LEU A 37 2.56 11.66 8.72
C LEU A 37 3.53 10.66 9.36
N VAL A 38 4.79 11.04 9.51
CA VAL A 38 5.81 10.27 10.22
C VAL A 38 5.88 10.79 11.65
N LEU A 39 5.63 9.90 12.62
CA LEU A 39 5.54 10.22 14.03
C LEU A 39 6.37 9.25 14.87
N THR A 40 6.70 9.65 16.10
CA THR A 40 7.08 8.71 17.15
C THR A 40 5.91 7.80 17.55
N THR A 41 6.19 6.62 18.10
CA THR A 41 5.17 5.73 18.69
C THR A 41 4.26 6.42 19.71
N LYS A 42 4.80 7.37 20.48
CA LYS A 42 4.05 8.17 21.46
C LYS A 42 3.10 9.14 20.78
N ASN A 43 3.58 9.89 19.78
CA ASN A 43 2.77 10.86 19.04
C ASN A 43 1.71 10.17 18.17
N GLY A 44 2.03 9.01 17.56
CA GLY A 44 1.06 8.18 16.85
C GLY A 44 -0.06 7.67 17.76
N ALA A 45 0.27 7.26 18.99
CA ALA A 45 -0.74 6.91 19.99
C ALA A 45 -1.60 8.12 20.40
N GLN A 46 -1.02 9.32 20.46
CA GLN A 46 -1.76 10.55 20.75
C GLN A 46 -2.71 10.92 19.60
N PHE A 47 -2.25 10.87 18.35
CA PHE A 47 -3.08 11.08 17.16
C PHE A 47 -4.34 10.21 17.18
N ASN A 48 -4.17 8.91 17.50
CA ASN A 48 -5.28 7.96 17.59
C ASN A 48 -6.32 8.34 18.66
N LYS A 49 -5.88 8.89 19.80
CA LYS A 49 -6.78 9.37 20.86
C LYS A 49 -7.54 10.62 20.44
N ASP A 50 -6.86 11.57 19.80
CA ASP A 50 -7.46 12.84 19.40
C ASP A 50 -8.56 12.67 18.35
N ILE A 51 -8.34 11.75 17.40
CA ILE A 51 -9.33 11.46 16.36
C ILE A 51 -10.42 10.48 16.80
N ALA A 52 -10.25 9.78 17.93
CA ALA A 52 -11.16 8.71 18.38
C ALA A 52 -12.62 9.17 18.50
N ARG A 53 -12.86 10.40 18.97
CA ARG A 53 -14.22 10.95 19.07
C ARG A 53 -14.92 11.06 17.71
N TYR A 54 -14.17 11.42 16.66
CA TYR A 54 -14.68 11.56 15.31
C TYR A 54 -14.90 10.19 14.67
N ILE A 55 -13.98 9.25 14.87
CA ILE A 55 -14.13 7.87 14.38
C ILE A 55 -15.36 7.21 15.01
N LYS A 56 -15.61 7.42 16.32
CA LYS A 56 -16.78 6.87 17.01
C LYS A 56 -18.10 7.44 16.50
N ALA A 57 -18.13 8.73 16.16
CA ALA A 57 -19.31 9.40 15.61
C ALA A 57 -19.51 9.11 14.11
N ALA A 58 -18.43 8.80 13.38
CA ALA A 58 -18.47 8.54 11.96
C ALA A 58 -19.17 7.21 11.65
N LYS A 59 -19.96 7.22 10.58
CA LYS A 59 -20.38 5.97 9.94
C LYS A 59 -19.17 5.46 9.14
N LYS A 60 -18.85 4.16 9.24
CA LYS A 60 -17.87 3.58 8.31
C LYS A 60 -18.34 3.90 6.89
N ALA A 61 -17.51 4.61 6.14
CA ALA A 61 -17.75 4.79 4.73
C ALA A 61 -17.96 3.41 4.10
N LYS A 62 -18.94 3.28 3.20
CA LYS A 62 -18.99 2.10 2.34
C LYS A 62 -17.61 2.02 1.69
N ALA A 63 -16.99 0.84 1.72
CA ALA A 63 -15.68 0.64 1.14
C ALA A 63 -15.72 1.25 -0.27
N ASP A 64 -15.01 2.36 -0.45
CA ASP A 64 -14.90 2.99 -1.75
C ASP A 64 -14.33 1.93 -2.68
N GLU A 65 -15.02 1.63 -3.79
CA GLU A 65 -14.61 0.58 -4.73
C GLU A 65 -13.19 0.83 -5.29
N GLY A 66 -12.64 2.04 -5.10
CA GLY A 66 -11.26 2.41 -5.42
C GLY A 66 -10.22 2.14 -4.32
N ARG A 67 -10.60 2.01 -3.03
CA ARG A 67 -9.61 1.75 -1.96
C ARG A 67 -9.42 0.24 -1.79
N PRO A 68 -8.26 -0.35 -2.13
CA PRO A 68 -8.05 -1.78 -1.92
C PRO A 68 -8.16 -2.06 -0.42
N ALA A 69 -9.22 -2.78 -0.04
CA ALA A 69 -9.42 -3.19 1.35
C ALA A 69 -8.13 -3.87 1.84
N ARG A 70 -7.46 -3.27 2.85
CA ARG A 70 -6.39 -3.95 3.59
C ARG A 70 -7.02 -5.20 4.19
N ARG A 71 -6.84 -6.33 3.50
CA ARG A 71 -7.38 -7.62 3.94
C ARG A 71 -6.76 -7.91 5.31
N PRO A 72 -7.55 -8.12 6.38
CA PRO A 72 -6.99 -8.66 7.60
C PRO A 72 -6.35 -10.01 7.24
N VAL A 73 -5.09 -10.19 7.62
CA VAL A 73 -4.40 -11.48 7.52
C VAL A 73 -5.10 -12.42 8.51
N ARG A 74 -6.18 -13.06 8.06
CA ARG A 74 -6.75 -14.21 8.75
C ARG A 74 -5.71 -15.31 8.66
N THR A 75 -5.03 -15.57 9.77
CA THR A 75 -4.36 -16.84 10.02
C THR A 75 -5.38 -17.94 9.76
N ARG A 76 -5.20 -18.68 8.66
CA ARG A 76 -6.07 -19.79 8.32
C ARG A 76 -5.73 -20.95 9.24
N LYS A 77 -6.44 -21.06 10.36
CA LYS A 77 -6.58 -22.35 11.05
C LYS A 77 -7.42 -23.24 10.13
N ALA A 78 -6.79 -24.27 9.57
CA ALA A 78 -7.45 -25.25 8.73
C ALA A 78 -8.49 -26.02 9.58
N ALA A 79 -9.75 -25.94 9.17
CA ALA A 79 -10.78 -26.84 9.63
C ALA A 79 -11.56 -27.32 8.40
N GLU A 80 -11.51 -28.62 8.23
CA GLU A 80 -12.02 -29.46 7.16
C GLU A 80 -13.54 -29.58 7.23
N ALA A 81 -14.26 -29.24 6.15
CA ALA A 81 -15.64 -29.67 5.94
C ALA A 81 -16.05 -29.57 4.45
N LYS A 82 -16.87 -30.54 4.04
CA LYS A 82 -17.12 -31.06 2.68
C LYS A 82 -17.96 -30.14 1.75
N ALA A 83 -17.81 -30.47 0.45
CA ALA A 83 -18.45 -30.00 -0.80
C ALA A 83 -19.97 -29.69 -0.76
N THR A 84 -20.54 -28.77 -1.57
CA THR A 84 -20.69 -28.80 -3.05
C THR A 84 -21.22 -27.43 -3.60
N PRO A 85 -21.21 -27.19 -4.94
CA PRO A 85 -21.02 -25.87 -5.54
C PRO A 85 -22.29 -25.25 -6.15
N LYS A 86 -22.30 -23.91 -6.33
CA LYS A 86 -22.91 -23.15 -7.46
C LYS A 86 -22.93 -21.64 -7.17
N ARG A 87 -22.21 -20.83 -7.98
CA ARG A 87 -22.79 -19.80 -8.88
C ARG A 87 -21.74 -18.87 -9.51
N LYS A 88 -21.83 -18.85 -10.85
CA LYS A 88 -21.63 -17.74 -11.79
C LYS A 88 -20.24 -17.09 -11.92
N VAL A 89 -19.47 -17.76 -12.76
CA VAL A 89 -18.60 -17.21 -13.82
C VAL A 89 -19.06 -15.84 -14.33
N SER A 90 -18.39 -14.76 -13.90
CA SER A 90 -18.41 -13.46 -14.62
C SER A 90 -17.27 -12.50 -14.20
N ALA A 91 -16.11 -13.01 -13.80
CA ALA A 91 -14.93 -12.17 -13.51
C ALA A 91 -13.67 -12.55 -14.30
N ARG A 92 -13.79 -13.43 -15.31
CA ARG A 92 -12.63 -13.97 -16.02
C ARG A 92 -12.21 -13.17 -17.27
N ARG A 93 -12.89 -12.07 -17.61
CA ARG A 93 -12.58 -11.27 -18.83
C ARG A 93 -11.73 -10.01 -18.63
N ALA A 94 -11.35 -9.67 -17.39
CA ALA A 94 -10.41 -8.55 -17.15
C ALA A 94 -8.97 -8.97 -16.80
N ARG A 95 -8.69 -10.29 -16.73
CA ARG A 95 -7.38 -10.83 -16.31
C ARG A 95 -6.42 -11.13 -17.48
N LYS A 96 -6.63 -10.50 -18.65
CA LYS A 96 -5.83 -10.74 -19.87
C LYS A 96 -5.33 -9.44 -20.53
N VAL A 97 -4.93 -8.45 -19.73
CA VAL A 97 -4.25 -7.24 -20.27
C VAL A 97 -2.80 -7.11 -19.76
N SER A 98 -2.38 -7.88 -18.75
CA SER A 98 -0.96 -7.95 -18.38
C SER A 98 -0.63 -9.33 -17.82
N GLY A 99 -0.06 -10.21 -18.64
CA GLY A 99 0.44 -11.51 -18.17
C GLY A 99 1.52 -11.33 -17.08
N PRO A 100 1.73 -12.34 -16.21
CA PRO A 100 2.80 -12.32 -15.22
C PRO A 100 4.18 -12.02 -15.84
N GLU A 101 4.44 -12.59 -17.02
CA GLU A 101 5.67 -12.45 -17.80
C GLU A 101 5.89 -11.00 -18.28
N ARG A 102 4.87 -10.37 -18.87
CA ARG A 102 4.94 -8.96 -19.30
C ARG A 102 5.29 -8.03 -18.15
N ASN A 103 4.68 -8.25 -16.99
CA ASN A 103 4.97 -7.45 -15.80
C ASN A 103 6.40 -7.72 -15.29
N GLN A 104 6.93 -8.91 -15.47
CA GLN A 104 8.32 -9.19 -15.09
C GLN A 104 9.31 -8.43 -16.00
N ALA A 105 9.10 -8.47 -17.32
CA ALA A 105 9.92 -7.73 -18.28
C ALA A 105 9.90 -6.23 -18.04
N ILE A 106 8.71 -5.65 -17.79
CA ILE A 106 8.58 -4.21 -17.49
C ILE A 106 9.36 -3.86 -16.21
N ARG A 107 9.36 -4.70 -15.17
CA ARG A 107 10.12 -4.43 -13.94
C ARG A 107 11.63 -4.50 -14.14
N GLU A 108 12.09 -5.44 -14.94
CA GLU A 108 13.53 -5.59 -15.24
C GLU A 108 14.04 -4.39 -16.03
N TRP A 109 13.30 -4.00 -17.09
CA TRP A 109 13.59 -2.79 -17.84
C TRP A 109 13.55 -1.55 -16.96
N ALA A 110 12.53 -1.41 -16.12
CA ALA A 110 12.37 -0.25 -15.27
C ALA A 110 13.50 -0.14 -14.22
N ARG A 111 13.93 -1.25 -13.60
CA ARG A 111 15.11 -1.28 -12.72
C ARG A 111 16.40 -0.90 -13.45
N ALA A 112 16.58 -1.38 -14.69
CA ALA A 112 17.74 -1.04 -15.52
C ALA A 112 17.75 0.46 -15.93
N ASN A 113 16.59 1.07 -16.09
CA ASN A 113 16.41 2.49 -16.40
C ASN A 113 16.32 3.39 -15.15
N GLY A 114 16.57 2.85 -13.96
CA GLY A 114 16.58 3.62 -12.71
C GLY A 114 15.20 3.98 -12.15
N HIS A 115 14.12 3.40 -12.66
CA HIS A 115 12.78 3.57 -12.11
C HIS A 115 12.57 2.67 -10.87
N ASN A 116 12.01 3.24 -9.80
CA ASN A 116 11.68 2.50 -8.59
C ASN A 116 10.39 1.68 -8.79
N VAL A 117 10.50 0.35 -8.76
CA VAL A 117 9.36 -0.56 -8.98
C VAL A 117 9.31 -1.64 -7.91
N SER A 118 8.13 -1.87 -7.34
CA SER A 118 7.90 -2.92 -6.36
C SER A 118 8.17 -4.33 -6.91
N GLU A 119 8.82 -5.18 -6.11
CA GLU A 119 9.16 -6.56 -6.44
C GLU A 119 7.92 -7.42 -6.78
N ARG A 120 6.75 -7.09 -6.23
CA ARG A 120 5.51 -7.85 -6.44
C ARG A 120 4.30 -6.91 -6.55
N GLY A 121 3.33 -7.29 -7.39
CA GLY A 121 2.06 -6.58 -7.53
C GLY A 121 1.92 -5.81 -8.84
N ARG A 122 0.99 -4.86 -8.91
CA ARG A 122 0.73 -4.07 -10.12
C ARG A 122 1.86 -3.03 -10.31
N ILE A 123 2.27 -2.79 -11.55
CA ILE A 123 3.27 -1.79 -11.92
C ILE A 123 2.57 -0.44 -12.14
N SER A 124 3.23 0.67 -11.79
CA SER A 124 2.70 2.01 -12.06
C SER A 124 2.43 2.20 -13.55
N THR A 125 1.35 2.89 -13.89
CA THR A 125 0.96 3.18 -15.28
C THR A 125 2.02 3.98 -16.02
N GLU A 126 2.76 4.84 -15.34
CA GLU A 126 3.85 5.64 -15.91
C GLU A 126 5.00 4.75 -16.41
N ILE A 127 5.33 3.70 -15.66
CA ILE A 127 6.40 2.76 -16.02
C ILE A 127 5.98 1.88 -17.19
N ILE A 128 4.69 1.49 -17.23
CA ILE A 128 4.13 0.73 -18.35
C ILE A 128 4.18 1.57 -19.63
N ALA A 129 3.78 2.85 -19.56
CA ALA A 129 3.84 3.77 -20.69
C ALA A 129 5.28 4.05 -21.13
N ALA A 130 6.23 4.23 -20.20
CA ALA A 130 7.63 4.42 -20.51
C ALA A 130 8.27 3.19 -21.19
N TYR A 131 7.89 1.97 -20.75
CA TYR A 131 8.31 0.72 -21.39
C TYR A 131 7.73 0.55 -22.80
N GLU A 132 6.47 0.94 -23.00
CA GLU A 132 5.82 0.94 -24.32
C GLU A 132 6.38 2.01 -25.26
N ALA A 133 6.84 3.15 -24.74
CA ALA A 133 7.49 4.19 -25.55
C ALA A 133 8.93 3.81 -25.96
N ALA A 134 9.56 2.88 -25.24
CA ALA A 134 10.94 2.44 -25.47
C ALA A 134 11.07 1.17 -26.32
N ASN A 135 9.97 0.52 -26.71
CA ASN A 135 9.91 -0.68 -27.55
C ASN A 135 8.98 -0.50 -28.74
#